data_AF-A0A8H5HBC6-F1
#
_entry.id   AF-A0A8H5HBC6-F1
#
_cell.length_a   1.000
_cell.length_b   1.000
_cell.length_c   1.000
_cell.angle_alpha   90.00
_cell.angle_beta   90.00
_cell.angle_gamma   90.00
#
_symmetry.space_group_name_H-M   'P 1'
#
loop_
_entity.id
_entity.type
_entity.pdbx_description
1 polymer ?
#
loop_
_entity_poly.entity_id
_entity_poly.type
_entity_poly.pdbx_seq_one_letter_code
_entity_poly.pdbx_strand_id
1 'polypeptide(L)'
;MAPHVENPLQSPTAPTHRRRPLPPNYIGADPYDLIGKVLRRARQSAQHPAVTFEFSDNTSFQILVDGYDPMYPGIPKVLDMDSDLQALFNSGQPLDLPIIGCTFITLLDLAFEAKQNHASDLRWEQQHRGIALKFAEDIPRWRCVGSTMEERDSTGIAALKGTFEPQ
;
A
#
# COMPACT_ATOMS: atom_id res chain seq x y z
N MET A 1 -23.92 -53.99 -16.68
CA MET A 1 -22.66 -53.26 -16.97
C MET A 1 -23.03 -51.93 -17.58
N ALA A 2 -22.90 -50.84 -16.81
CA ALA A 2 -23.06 -49.47 -17.29
C ALA A 2 -21.73 -48.75 -17.06
N PRO A 3 -21.22 -47.95 -18.03
CA PRO A 3 -19.94 -47.29 -17.87
C PRO A 3 -20.04 -46.09 -16.92
N HIS A 4 -19.05 -45.99 -16.03
CA HIS A 4 -18.75 -44.81 -15.23
C HIS A 4 -18.45 -43.63 -16.17
N VAL A 5 -19.18 -42.53 -16.03
CA VAL A 5 -18.81 -41.25 -16.63
C VAL A 5 -17.98 -40.50 -15.59
N GLU A 6 -16.67 -40.47 -15.78
CA GLU A 6 -15.76 -39.60 -15.04
C GLU A 6 -16.09 -38.15 -15.35
N ASN A 7 -16.45 -37.40 -14.32
CA ASN A 7 -16.62 -35.96 -14.38
C ASN A 7 -15.22 -35.32 -14.29
N PRO A 8 -14.70 -34.63 -15.31
CA PRO A 8 -13.40 -34.01 -15.21
C PRO A 8 -13.47 -32.87 -14.18
N LEU A 9 -12.60 -32.97 -13.17
CA LEU A 9 -12.38 -31.96 -12.14
C LEU A 9 -12.28 -30.56 -12.80
N GLN A 10 -13.30 -29.73 -12.56
CA GLN A 10 -13.25 -28.31 -12.87
C GLN A 10 -12.09 -27.71 -12.08
N SER A 11 -11.03 -27.32 -12.78
CA SER A 11 -9.95 -26.53 -12.22
C SER A 11 -10.54 -25.22 -11.70
N PRO A 12 -10.24 -24.77 -10.47
CA PRO A 12 -10.74 -23.49 -9.99
C PRO A 12 -10.17 -22.39 -10.88
N THR A 13 -11.07 -21.69 -11.59
CA THR A 13 -10.75 -20.53 -12.42
C THR A 13 -10.07 -19.50 -11.52
N ALA A 14 -8.75 -19.32 -11.69
CA ALA A 14 -8.04 -18.24 -11.02
C ALA A 14 -8.76 -16.93 -11.33
N PRO A 15 -9.03 -16.07 -10.33
CA PRO A 15 -9.68 -14.79 -10.59
C PRO A 15 -8.82 -14.03 -11.59
N THR A 16 -9.36 -13.77 -12.78
CA THR A 16 -8.75 -12.90 -13.79
C THR A 16 -8.77 -11.48 -13.24
N HIS A 17 -7.80 -11.17 -12.39
CA HIS A 17 -7.50 -9.81 -12.00
C HIS A 17 -7.04 -9.11 -13.28
N ARG A 18 -7.87 -8.23 -13.85
CA ARG A 18 -7.49 -7.42 -15.00
C ARG A 18 -6.30 -6.56 -14.59
N ARG A 19 -5.09 -6.96 -15.00
CA ARG A 19 -3.88 -6.16 -14.80
C ARG A 19 -4.13 -4.77 -15.37
N ARG A 20 -4.02 -3.74 -14.53
CA ARG A 20 -4.08 -2.36 -15.01
C ARG A 20 -2.74 -2.02 -15.67
N PRO A 21 -2.72 -1.31 -16.80
CA PRO A 21 -1.47 -0.87 -17.40
C PRO A 21 -0.64 -0.05 -16.39
N LEU A 22 0.64 -0.38 -16.29
CA LEU A 22 1.59 0.43 -15.51
C LEU A 22 1.79 1.78 -16.21
N PRO A 23 2.04 2.87 -15.47
CA PRO A 23 2.39 4.16 -16.07
C PRO A 23 3.62 4.04 -16.99
N PRO A 24 3.73 4.83 -18.07
CA PRO A 24 4.79 4.73 -19.07
C PRO A 24 6.23 4.82 -18.54
N ASN A 25 6.42 5.43 -17.36
CA ASN A 25 7.72 5.62 -16.71
C ASN A 25 7.76 4.98 -15.31
N TYR A 26 6.96 3.94 -15.10
CA TYR A 26 6.95 3.25 -13.81
C TYR A 26 8.28 2.54 -13.57
N ILE A 27 8.91 2.89 -12.44
CA ILE A 27 10.11 2.23 -11.94
C ILE A 27 9.69 1.39 -10.73
N GLY A 28 9.88 0.07 -10.81
CA GLY A 28 9.50 -0.87 -9.77
C GLY A 28 8.87 -2.16 -10.30
N ALA A 29 8.33 -2.98 -9.41
CA ALA A 29 7.62 -4.21 -9.74
C ALA A 29 6.12 -3.99 -9.95
N ASP A 30 5.48 -4.75 -10.83
CA ASP A 30 4.03 -4.72 -10.97
C ASP A 30 3.38 -5.21 -9.66
N PRO A 31 2.47 -4.46 -9.00
CA PRO A 31 1.78 -4.93 -7.80
C PRO A 31 1.04 -6.26 -8.01
N TYR A 32 0.61 -6.55 -9.24
CA TYR A 32 -0.03 -7.81 -9.57
C TYR A 32 0.92 -9.02 -9.41
N ASP A 33 2.23 -8.81 -9.41
CA ASP A 33 3.22 -9.86 -9.16
C ASP A 33 3.32 -10.24 -7.68
N LEU A 34 2.71 -9.47 -6.76
CA LEU A 34 2.56 -9.82 -5.36
C LEU A 34 1.39 -10.77 -5.10
N ILE A 35 0.42 -10.85 -6.03
CA ILE A 35 -0.77 -11.69 -5.87
C ILE A 35 -0.37 -13.16 -5.97
N GLY A 36 -0.86 -13.96 -5.02
CA GLY A 36 -0.54 -15.39 -4.88
C GLY A 36 0.71 -15.66 -4.04
N LYS A 37 1.51 -14.63 -3.71
CA LYS A 37 2.64 -14.79 -2.79
C LYS A 37 2.15 -14.85 -1.35
N VAL A 38 2.93 -15.54 -0.51
CA VAL A 38 2.65 -15.70 0.92
C VAL A 38 3.64 -14.86 1.71
N LEU A 39 3.15 -13.79 2.36
CA LEU A 39 3.97 -12.90 3.17
C LEU A 39 4.41 -13.64 4.43
N ARG A 40 5.72 -13.75 4.63
CA ARG A 40 6.36 -14.37 5.79
C ARG A 40 6.83 -13.35 6.82
N ARG A 41 7.30 -12.21 6.35
CA ARG A 41 7.78 -11.14 7.21
C ARG A 41 7.61 -9.79 6.53
N ALA A 42 7.33 -8.77 7.32
CA ALA A 42 7.39 -7.38 6.90
C ALA A 42 8.24 -6.60 7.89
N ARG A 43 9.07 -5.69 7.39
CA ARG A 43 9.94 -4.86 8.22
C ARG A 43 9.93 -3.42 7.73
N GLN A 44 9.60 -2.50 8.63
CA GLN A 44 9.78 -1.07 8.39
C GLN A 44 11.26 -0.69 8.49
N SER A 45 11.73 0.14 7.59
CA SER A 45 13.07 0.72 7.69
C SER A 45 13.10 1.79 8.79
N ALA A 46 14.17 1.79 9.59
CA ALA A 46 14.40 2.82 10.61
C ALA A 46 15.00 4.12 10.03
N GLN A 47 15.53 4.06 8.80
CA GLN A 47 16.27 5.16 8.16
C GLN A 47 15.50 5.78 6.99
N HIS A 48 14.58 5.03 6.39
CA HIS A 48 13.87 5.43 5.18
C HIS A 48 12.37 5.15 5.35
N PRO A 49 11.48 5.97 4.76
CA PRO A 49 10.04 5.70 4.74
C PRO A 49 9.75 4.56 3.75
N ALA A 50 10.03 3.33 4.18
CA ALA A 50 9.93 2.14 3.36
C ALA A 50 9.57 0.90 4.18
N VAL A 51 8.89 -0.06 3.54
CA VAL A 51 8.63 -1.40 4.10
C VAL A 51 9.22 -2.45 3.18
N THR A 52 9.94 -3.40 3.76
CA THR A 52 10.41 -4.59 3.06
C THR A 52 9.49 -5.76 3.38
N PHE A 53 8.99 -6.43 2.34
CA PHE A 53 8.25 -7.67 2.41
C PHE A 53 9.15 -8.85 2.02
N GLU A 54 9.10 -9.91 2.80
CA GLU A 54 9.77 -11.18 2.55
C GLU A 54 8.72 -12.28 2.38
N PHE A 55 8.83 -13.05 1.30
CA PHE A 55 7.84 -14.04 0.89
C PHE A 55 8.36 -15.48 1.07
N SER A 56 7.44 -16.44 1.13
CA SER A 56 7.76 -17.86 1.31
C SER A 56 8.57 -18.49 0.17
N ASP A 57 8.54 -17.87 -1.01
CA ASP A 57 9.33 -18.27 -2.18
C ASP A 57 10.74 -17.66 -2.17
N ASN A 58 11.17 -17.10 -1.03
CA ASN A 58 12.42 -16.37 -0.82
C ASN A 58 12.58 -15.11 -1.67
N THR A 59 11.51 -14.63 -2.32
CA THR A 59 11.53 -13.31 -2.96
C THR A 59 11.30 -12.22 -1.92
N SER A 60 11.85 -11.04 -2.18
CA SER A 60 11.64 -9.86 -1.36
C SER A 60 11.32 -8.65 -2.22
N PHE A 61 10.43 -7.80 -1.70
CA PHE A 61 9.99 -6.59 -2.36
C PHE A 61 10.06 -5.44 -1.36
N GLN A 62 10.55 -4.28 -1.80
CA GLN A 62 10.55 -3.08 -0.99
C GLN A 62 9.51 -2.11 -1.52
N ILE A 63 8.58 -1.70 -0.67
CA ILE A 63 7.64 -0.62 -0.92
C ILE A 63 8.31 0.66 -0.46
N LEU A 64 8.56 1.55 -1.41
CA LEU A 64 9.07 2.90 -1.18
C LEU A 64 7.90 3.89 -1.18
N VAL A 65 8.01 4.92 -0.35
CA VAL A 65 7.14 6.09 -0.48
C VAL A 65 7.37 6.78 -1.82
N ASP A 66 6.28 7.12 -2.50
CA ASP A 66 6.31 7.75 -3.81
C ASP A 66 7.05 9.10 -3.77
N GLY A 67 7.98 9.27 -4.71
CA GLY A 67 8.86 10.43 -4.79
C GLY A 67 9.79 10.63 -3.58
N TYR A 68 10.11 9.60 -2.80
CA TYR A 68 11.20 9.64 -1.83
C TYR A 68 12.54 9.40 -2.54
N ASP A 69 13.47 10.33 -2.39
CA ASP A 69 14.85 10.19 -2.86
C ASP A 69 15.81 10.41 -1.68
N PRO A 70 16.61 9.40 -1.27
CA PRO A 70 17.54 9.55 -0.16
C PRO A 70 18.68 10.56 -0.45
N MET A 71 18.98 10.87 -1.71
CA MET A 71 19.97 11.87 -2.11
C MET A 71 19.41 13.30 -2.03
N TYR A 72 18.09 13.44 -2.18
CA TYR A 72 17.36 14.71 -2.09
C TYR A 72 16.19 14.55 -1.12
N PRO A 73 16.44 14.44 0.20
CA PRO A 73 15.42 14.04 1.18
C PRO A 73 14.22 14.99 1.25
N GLY A 74 14.32 16.19 0.66
CA GLY A 74 13.18 17.08 0.43
C GLY A 74 12.39 17.37 1.70
N ILE A 75 11.07 17.35 1.58
CA ILE A 75 10.14 17.52 2.71
C ILE A 75 9.97 16.17 3.41
N PRO A 76 9.96 16.10 4.76
CA PRO A 76 9.79 14.86 5.49
C PRO A 76 8.52 14.12 5.03
N LYS A 77 8.73 12.92 4.49
CA LYS A 77 7.65 11.99 4.18
C LYS A 77 7.67 10.88 5.20
N VAL A 78 6.50 10.61 5.76
CA VAL A 78 6.30 9.50 6.70
C VAL A 78 5.58 8.39 5.96
N LEU A 79 5.96 7.16 6.25
CA LEU A 79 5.24 5.98 5.79
C LEU A 79 3.92 5.90 6.54
N ASP A 80 2.81 5.91 5.81
CA ASP A 80 1.47 5.81 6.38
C ASP A 80 0.86 4.44 6.09
N MET A 81 0.16 3.88 7.06
CA MET A 81 -0.46 2.56 6.94
C MET A 81 -1.57 2.34 7.96
N ASP A 82 -2.46 1.40 7.67
CA ASP A 82 -3.49 0.98 8.61
C ASP A 82 -2.88 0.49 9.94
N SER A 83 -3.47 0.91 11.05
CA SER A 83 -3.01 0.54 12.41
C SER A 83 -2.93 -0.97 12.62
N ASP A 84 -3.88 -1.73 12.07
CA ASP A 84 -3.89 -3.19 12.15
C ASP A 84 -2.73 -3.81 11.38
N LEU A 85 -2.40 -3.23 10.21
CA LEU A 85 -1.26 -3.66 9.40
C LEU A 85 0.05 -3.33 10.11
N GLN A 86 0.13 -2.15 10.73
CA GLN A 86 1.28 -1.74 11.51
C GLN A 86 1.49 -2.64 12.73
N ALA A 87 0.43 -2.96 13.46
CA ALA A 87 0.47 -3.87 14.60
C ALA A 87 0.94 -5.27 14.17
N LEU A 88 0.45 -5.76 13.03
CA LEU A 88 0.88 -7.03 12.47
C LEU A 88 2.38 -7.04 12.17
N PHE A 89 2.91 -5.98 11.55
CA PHE A 89 4.34 -5.87 11.22
C PHE A 89 5.21 -5.75 12.47
N ASN A 90 4.71 -5.07 13.51
CA ASN A 90 5.42 -4.88 14.77
C ASN A 90 5.32 -6.08 15.72
N SER A 91 4.43 -7.04 15.45
CA SER A 91 4.26 -8.24 16.29
C SER A 91 5.52 -9.09 16.39
N GLY A 92 6.42 -8.99 15.41
CA GLY A 92 7.63 -9.81 15.30
C GLY A 92 7.35 -11.29 15.05
N GLN A 93 6.08 -11.68 14.90
CA GLN A 93 5.70 -13.05 14.63
C GLN A 93 5.87 -13.38 13.14
N PRO A 94 6.26 -14.62 12.81
CA PRO A 94 6.18 -15.10 11.43
C PRO A 94 4.76 -14.96 10.91
N LEU A 95 4.64 -14.37 9.72
CA LEU A 95 3.38 -14.26 9.01
C LEU A 95 3.19 -15.49 8.12
N ASP A 96 1.94 -15.87 7.89
CA ASP A 96 1.56 -16.83 6.86
C ASP A 96 0.33 -16.30 6.14
N LEU A 97 0.51 -15.16 5.45
CA LEU A 97 -0.58 -14.38 4.89
C LEU A 97 -0.49 -14.36 3.36
N PRO A 98 -1.27 -15.21 2.67
CA PRO A 98 -1.40 -15.14 1.23
C PRO A 98 -2.00 -13.80 0.80
N ILE A 99 -1.37 -13.16 -0.18
CA ILE A 99 -1.90 -11.97 -0.84
C ILE A 99 -2.86 -12.42 -1.93
N ILE A 100 -4.14 -12.09 -1.78
CA ILE A 100 -5.19 -12.42 -2.76
C ILE A 100 -5.58 -11.23 -3.63
N GLY A 101 -5.12 -10.04 -3.28
CA GLY A 101 -5.30 -8.83 -4.07
C GLY A 101 -4.19 -7.83 -3.79
N CYS A 102 -3.69 -7.19 -4.83
CA CYS A 102 -2.73 -6.10 -4.72
C CYS A 102 -2.94 -5.12 -5.88
N THR A 103 -3.01 -3.84 -5.57
CA THR A 103 -3.21 -2.79 -6.57
C THR A 103 -2.58 -1.48 -6.13
N PHE A 104 -2.27 -0.62 -7.10
CA PHE A 104 -2.03 0.79 -6.79
C PHE A 104 -3.31 1.47 -6.32
N ILE A 105 -3.11 2.43 -5.44
CA ILE A 105 -4.13 3.42 -5.04
C ILE A 105 -3.54 4.81 -5.18
N THR A 106 -4.42 5.80 -5.32
CA THR A 106 -4.06 7.21 -5.22
C THR A 106 -4.53 7.72 -3.88
N LEU A 107 -3.63 8.39 -3.18
CA LEU A 107 -3.87 9.03 -1.91
C LEU A 107 -3.87 10.54 -2.15
N LEU A 108 -4.82 11.22 -1.51
CA LEU A 108 -5.01 12.66 -1.64
C LEU A 108 -4.84 13.32 -0.28
N ASP A 109 -3.80 14.13 -0.17
CA ASP A 109 -3.57 15.01 0.97
C ASP A 109 -4.17 16.38 0.67
N LEU A 110 -5.08 16.82 1.55
CA LEU A 110 -5.73 18.12 1.48
C LEU A 110 -5.38 18.94 2.72
N ALA A 111 -4.77 20.11 2.51
CA ALA A 111 -4.56 21.11 3.55
C ALA A 111 -5.48 22.31 3.32
N PHE A 112 -6.05 22.83 4.42
CA PHE A 112 -6.89 24.02 4.42
C PHE A 112 -6.32 25.05 5.41
N GLU A 113 -6.04 26.26 4.94
CA GLU A 113 -5.72 27.38 5.84
C GLU A 113 -7.01 27.98 6.40
N ALA A 114 -7.25 27.83 7.71
CA ALA A 114 -8.39 28.45 8.37
C ALA A 114 -8.15 29.95 8.61
N LYS A 115 -8.33 30.80 7.61
CA LYS A 115 -8.32 32.26 7.82
C LYS A 115 -9.63 32.71 8.45
N GLN A 116 -9.54 33.43 9.57
CA GLN A 116 -10.68 34.09 10.24
C GLN A 116 -11.35 35.19 9.41
N ASN A 117 -10.76 35.61 8.27
CA ASN A 117 -11.31 36.68 7.43
C ASN A 117 -11.19 36.33 5.94
N HIS A 118 -12.33 35.96 5.34
CA HIS A 118 -12.80 35.94 3.94
C HIS A 118 -11.87 36.30 2.74
N ALA A 119 -10.57 36.07 2.78
CA ALA A 119 -9.66 36.30 1.65
C ALA A 119 -8.93 35.00 1.29
N SER A 120 -9.51 34.33 0.28
CA SER A 120 -9.03 33.14 -0.45
C SER A 120 -8.64 31.92 0.41
N ASP A 121 -9.44 30.85 0.29
CA ASP A 121 -9.06 29.51 0.72
C ASP A 121 -7.81 29.08 -0.07
N LEU A 122 -6.62 29.15 0.55
CA LEU A 122 -5.44 28.48 0.01
C LEU A 122 -5.64 26.99 0.24
N ARG A 123 -6.09 26.30 -0.81
CA ARG A 123 -6.22 24.84 -0.84
C ARG A 123 -4.91 24.27 -1.36
N TRP A 124 -4.24 23.48 -0.52
CA TRP A 124 -3.10 22.70 -0.97
C TRP A 124 -3.56 21.26 -1.22
N GLU A 125 -3.36 20.78 -2.45
CA GLU A 125 -3.72 19.43 -2.85
C GLU A 125 -2.45 18.70 -3.31
N GLN A 126 -2.19 17.55 -2.72
CA GLN A 126 -1.11 16.68 -3.18
C GLN A 126 -1.63 15.27 -3.37
N GLN A 127 -1.40 14.74 -4.58
CA GLN A 127 -1.64 13.35 -4.90
C GLN A 127 -0.33 12.58 -4.78
N HIS A 128 -0.40 11.40 -4.16
CA HIS A 128 0.73 10.47 -4.12
C HIS A 128 0.24 9.04 -4.26
N ARG A 129 1.10 8.15 -4.73
CA ARG A 129 0.73 6.75 -4.98
C ARG A 129 1.02 5.89 -3.76
N GLY A 130 0.09 4.98 -3.47
CA GLY A 130 0.23 3.94 -2.47
C GLY A 130 -0.04 2.56 -3.05
N ILE A 131 0.04 1.54 -2.21
CA ILE A 131 -0.33 0.16 -2.52
C ILE A 131 -1.44 -0.26 -1.56
N ALA A 132 -2.51 -0.85 -2.10
CA ALA A 132 -3.49 -1.59 -1.33
C ALA A 132 -3.24 -3.10 -1.48
N LEU A 133 -3.30 -3.79 -0.35
CA LEU A 133 -3.08 -5.23 -0.20
C LEU A 133 -4.35 -5.86 0.37
N LYS A 134 -4.67 -7.06 -0.08
CA LYS A 134 -5.75 -7.88 0.47
C LYS A 134 -5.19 -9.25 0.81
N PHE A 135 -5.34 -9.63 2.08
CA PHE A 135 -4.84 -10.91 2.59
C PHE A 135 -5.97 -11.96 2.65
N ALA A 136 -5.62 -13.24 2.55
CA ALA A 136 -6.52 -14.38 2.71
C ALA A 136 -6.86 -14.67 4.18
N GLU A 137 -7.37 -13.68 4.90
CA GLU A 137 -7.83 -13.84 6.29
C GLU A 137 -9.28 -14.35 6.35
N ASP A 138 -9.77 -14.68 7.55
CA ASP A 138 -11.16 -15.09 7.78
C ASP A 138 -12.17 -14.07 7.20
N ILE A 139 -11.85 -12.78 7.33
CA ILE A 139 -12.60 -11.68 6.74
C ILE A 139 -11.62 -10.84 5.89
N PRO A 140 -11.51 -11.14 4.58
CA PRO A 140 -10.58 -10.43 3.71
C PRO A 140 -10.92 -8.95 3.56
N ARG A 141 -10.02 -8.07 3.99
CA ARG A 141 -10.13 -6.61 3.83
C ARG A 141 -8.93 -6.01 3.13
N TRP A 142 -9.15 -4.89 2.46
CA TRP A 142 -8.07 -4.09 1.90
C TRP A 142 -7.34 -3.36 3.02
N ARG A 143 -6.01 -3.33 2.93
CA ARG A 143 -5.12 -2.56 3.80
C ARG A 143 -4.14 -1.77 2.95
N CYS A 144 -3.89 -0.54 3.30
CA CYS A 144 -3.11 0.41 2.52
C CYS A 144 -1.73 0.61 3.14
N VAL A 145 -0.73 0.75 2.28
CA VAL A 145 0.60 1.26 2.58
C VAL A 145 0.85 2.42 1.64
N GLY A 146 1.11 3.60 2.21
CA GLY A 146 1.25 4.85 1.49
C GLY A 146 2.23 5.79 2.18
N SER A 147 2.00 7.08 1.96
CA SER A 147 2.76 8.12 2.64
C SER A 147 1.85 9.18 3.20
N THR A 148 2.35 9.98 4.11
CA THR A 148 1.76 11.29 4.37
C THR A 148 2.91 12.29 4.43
N MET A 149 2.64 13.47 3.91
CA MET A 149 3.54 14.60 4.09
C MET A 149 3.32 15.19 5.48
N GLU A 150 4.40 15.52 6.19
CA GLU A 150 4.30 16.28 7.44
C GLU A 150 5.13 17.57 7.30
N GLU A 151 4.47 18.71 7.15
CA GLU A 151 5.11 20.03 7.22
C GLU A 151 4.88 20.60 8.62
N ARG A 152 5.93 20.65 9.44
CA ARG A 152 5.89 21.29 10.76
C ARG A 152 6.38 22.73 10.64
N ASP A 153 5.56 23.69 11.03
CA ASP A 153 6.02 25.06 11.25
C ASP A 153 6.88 25.17 12.53
N SER A 154 7.47 26.34 12.78
CA SER A 154 8.30 26.62 13.96
C SER A 154 7.55 26.52 15.30
N THR A 155 6.23 26.37 15.27
CA THR A 155 5.37 26.24 16.45
C THR A 155 4.94 24.79 16.72
N GLY A 156 5.24 23.86 15.80
CA GLY A 156 5.08 22.43 16.00
C GLY A 156 3.66 21.89 15.79
N ILE A 157 2.75 22.67 15.21
CA ILE A 157 1.41 22.18 14.84
C ILE A 157 1.42 21.79 13.37
N ALA A 158 1.34 20.49 13.11
CA ALA A 158 1.02 19.94 11.80
C ALA A 158 0.02 18.80 11.98
N ALA A 159 -1.09 18.86 11.26
CA ALA A 159 -2.00 17.72 11.13
C ALA A 159 -2.56 17.70 9.71
N LEU A 160 -2.09 16.75 8.92
CA LEU A 160 -2.71 16.35 7.67
C LEU A 160 -3.45 15.04 7.91
N LYS A 161 -4.72 14.98 7.48
CA LYS A 161 -5.56 13.80 7.59
C LYS A 161 -5.88 13.35 6.18
N GLY A 162 -5.16 12.35 5.70
CA GLY A 162 -5.39 11.74 4.39
C GLY A 162 -6.79 11.14 4.31
N THR A 163 -7.41 11.26 3.14
CA THR A 163 -8.65 10.54 2.80
C THR A 163 -8.35 9.52 1.71
N PHE A 164 -8.82 8.30 1.91
CA PHE A 164 -8.56 7.16 1.03
C PHE A 164 -9.74 6.93 0.10
N GLU A 165 -9.49 6.95 -1.21
CA GLU A 165 -10.46 6.49 -2.22
C GLU A 165 -9.88 5.30 -2.99
N PRO A 166 -10.42 4.08 -2.80
CA PRO A 166 -10.05 2.95 -3.65
C PRO A 166 -10.59 3.15 -5.08
N GLN A 167 -9.70 3.09 -6.08
CA GLN A 167 -10.04 3.19 -7.52
C GLN A 167 -10.26 1.82 -8.20
#